data_AF-A0A1V4DKZ3-F1
#
_entry.id   AF-A0A1V4DKZ3-F1
#
_cell.length_a   1.000
_cell.length_b   1.000
_cell.length_c   1.000
_cell.angle_alpha   90.00
_cell.angle_beta   90.00
_cell.angle_gamma   90.00
#
_symmetry.space_group_name_H-M   'P 1'
#
loop_
_entity.id
_entity.type
_entity.pdbx_description
1 polymer ?
#
loop_
_entity_poly.entity_id
_entity_poly.type
_entity_poly.pdbx_seq_one_letter_code
_entity_poly.pdbx_strand_id
1 'polypeptide(L)'
;MEFCVLGPVEVHDSRGNPVDVGGPRQRTVLARLLVAQGAVVSTRTLIEDVYGDAPPVSALATVQSYVSHLRRAIEPDRPARGRPRVLVGRPPGYALVTREVDAVRFAELVRRAEFLSPVEALGAVEEALGLWRGSPYGGVL
;
A
#
# COMPACT_ATOMS: atom_id res chain seq x y z
N MET A 1 0.74 -10.43 4.24
CA MET A 1 0.53 -9.48 3.13
C MET A 1 1.71 -8.56 3.13
N GLU A 2 2.44 -8.51 2.03
CA GLU A 2 3.52 -7.57 1.79
C GLU A 2 3.08 -6.59 0.71
N PHE A 3 3.32 -5.30 0.92
CA PHE A 3 2.97 -4.22 0.00
C PHE A 3 4.25 -3.70 -0.64
N CYS A 4 4.35 -3.78 -1.96
CA CYS A 4 5.56 -3.42 -2.67
C CYS A 4 5.33 -2.09 -3.43
N VAL A 5 6.01 -1.02 -3.02
CA VAL A 5 5.90 0.35 -3.57
C VAL A 5 7.19 0.88 -4.17
N LEU A 6 8.33 0.21 -4.00
CA LEU A 6 9.60 0.55 -4.67
C LEU A 6 9.60 0.07 -6.14
N GLY A 7 8.57 0.47 -6.88
CA GLY A 7 8.23 -0.01 -8.22
C GLY A 7 6.73 0.17 -8.46
N PRO A 8 6.16 -0.50 -9.48
CA PRO A 8 4.71 -0.62 -9.61
C PRO A 8 4.09 -1.19 -8.33
N VAL A 9 2.93 -0.65 -7.94
CA VAL A 9 2.23 -1.07 -6.72
C VAL A 9 1.72 -2.49 -6.89
N GLU A 10 2.26 -3.38 -6.06
CA GLU A 10 1.95 -4.81 -5.99
C GLU A 10 1.66 -5.22 -4.55
N VAL A 11 0.90 -6.29 -4.39
CA VAL A 11 0.65 -6.92 -3.07
C VAL A 11 0.91 -8.40 -3.21
N HIS A 12 1.66 -8.95 -2.26
CA HIS A 12 1.93 -10.38 -2.17
C HIS A 12 1.34 -10.96 -0.88
N ASP A 13 0.87 -12.20 -0.93
CA ASP A 13 0.47 -12.94 0.27
C ASP A 13 1.70 -13.37 1.11
N SER A 14 1.49 -14.04 2.24
CA SER A 14 2.60 -14.51 3.09
C SER A 14 3.47 -15.61 2.47
N ARG A 15 3.05 -16.16 1.32
CA ARG A 15 3.79 -17.16 0.55
C ARG A 15 4.47 -16.54 -0.67
N GLY A 16 4.36 -15.22 -0.86
CA GLY A 16 4.91 -14.50 -2.00
C GLY A 16 4.06 -14.55 -3.27
N ASN A 17 2.81 -15.06 -3.22
CA ASN A 17 1.95 -15.08 -4.39
C ASN A 17 1.32 -13.71 -4.64
N PRO A 18 1.14 -13.29 -5.91
CA PRO A 18 0.47 -12.03 -6.24
C PRO A 18 -1.00 -12.03 -5.80
N VAL A 19 -1.41 -10.92 -5.20
CA VAL A 19 -2.79 -10.66 -4.79
C VAL A 19 -3.41 -9.65 -5.75
N ASP A 20 -4.56 -10.03 -6.35
CA ASP A 20 -5.30 -9.12 -7.22
C ASP A 20 -5.99 -8.01 -6.42
N VAL A 21 -5.37 -6.83 -6.40
CA VAL A 21 -5.91 -5.61 -5.80
C VAL A 21 -6.73 -4.77 -6.79
N GLY A 22 -6.90 -5.24 -8.02
CA GLY A 22 -7.63 -4.59 -9.08
C GLY A 22 -6.77 -3.67 -9.97
N GLY A 23 -7.48 -2.85 -10.76
CA GLY A 23 -6.90 -1.98 -11.77
C GLY A 23 -6.29 -0.68 -11.25
N PRO A 24 -5.86 0.22 -12.15
CA PRO A 24 -5.10 1.43 -11.81
C PRO A 24 -5.76 2.31 -10.74
N ARG A 25 -7.09 2.49 -10.81
CA ARG A 25 -7.83 3.31 -9.83
C ARG A 25 -7.88 2.69 -8.43
N GLN A 26 -8.07 1.37 -8.31
CA GLN A 26 -7.98 0.69 -7.02
C GLN A 26 -6.55 0.79 -6.45
N ARG A 27 -5.54 0.58 -7.30
CA ARG A 27 -4.14 0.71 -6.89
C ARG A 27 -3.76 2.14 -6.52
N THR A 28 -4.36 3.16 -7.14
CA THR A 28 -4.20 4.59 -6.75
C THR A 28 -4.69 4.82 -5.32
N VAL A 29 -5.89 4.31 -4.99
CA VAL A 29 -6.41 4.38 -3.61
C VAL A 29 -5.46 3.69 -2.63
N LEU A 30 -4.98 2.48 -2.97
CA LEU A 30 -4.05 1.75 -2.13
C LEU A 30 -2.71 2.49 -1.95
N ALA A 31 -2.14 3.00 -3.05
CA ALA A 31 -0.91 3.78 -3.08
C ALA A 31 -1.01 4.99 -2.17
N ARG A 32 -2.09 5.76 -2.29
CA ARG A 32 -2.31 6.93 -1.45
C ARG A 32 -2.34 6.60 0.04
N LEU A 33 -3.00 5.50 0.41
CA LEU A 33 -3.08 5.06 1.79
C LEU A 33 -1.74 4.51 2.32
N LEU A 34 -0.93 3.88 1.46
CA LEU A 34 0.44 3.46 1.79
C LEU A 34 1.35 4.66 2.06
N VAL A 35 1.27 5.71 1.23
CA VAL A 35 2.00 6.97 1.44
C VAL A 35 1.63 7.61 2.79
N ALA A 36 0.36 7.49 3.19
CA ALA A 36 -0.13 8.04 4.45
C ALA A 36 0.34 7.27 5.71
N GLN A 37 0.95 6.09 5.57
CA GLN A 37 1.56 5.32 6.67
C GLN A 37 0.65 5.16 7.92
N GLY A 38 -0.61 4.79 7.70
CA GLY A 38 -1.59 4.60 8.77
C GLY A 38 -2.32 5.87 9.23
N ALA A 39 -1.96 7.05 8.72
CA ALA A 39 -2.76 8.25 8.88
C ALA A 39 -4.08 8.14 8.09
N VAL A 40 -5.11 8.86 8.54
CA VAL A 40 -6.42 8.88 7.88
C VAL A 40 -6.34 9.75 6.63
N VAL A 41 -6.68 9.16 5.48
CA VAL A 41 -6.90 9.89 4.23
C VAL A 41 -8.41 10.08 4.05
N SER A 42 -8.83 11.32 3.81
CA SER A 42 -10.24 11.64 3.66
C SER A 42 -10.81 11.01 2.38
N THR A 43 -12.11 10.68 2.39
CA THR A 43 -12.76 10.15 1.18
C THR A 43 -12.72 11.15 0.03
N ARG A 44 -12.77 12.46 0.34
CA ARG A 44 -12.62 13.54 -0.64
C ARG A 44 -11.25 13.48 -1.32
N THR A 45 -10.18 13.38 -0.54
CA THR A 45 -8.80 13.27 -1.07
C THR A 45 -8.66 12.04 -1.95
N LEU A 46 -9.20 10.89 -1.54
CA LEU A 46 -9.17 9.68 -2.38
C LEU A 46 -9.94 9.85 -3.70
N ILE A 47 -11.02 10.65 -3.73
CA ILE A 47 -11.74 10.96 -4.97
C ILE A 47 -10.88 11.86 -5.86
N GLU A 48 -10.28 12.90 -5.29
CA GLU A 48 -9.39 13.84 -5.99
C GLU A 48 -8.18 13.09 -6.58
N ASP A 49 -7.54 12.20 -5.82
CA ASP A 49 -6.39 11.41 -6.29
C ASP A 49 -6.76 10.47 -7.46
N VAL A 50 -8.00 9.96 -7.50
CA VAL A 50 -8.46 9.01 -8.54
C VAL A 50 -9.00 9.70 -9.80
N TYR A 51 -9.63 10.86 -9.65
CA TYR A 51 -10.38 11.52 -10.73
C TYR A 51 -9.88 12.93 -11.08
N GLY A 52 -8.97 13.50 -10.30
CA GLY A 52 -8.56 14.89 -10.42
C GLY A 52 -9.74 15.85 -10.21
N ASP A 53 -9.78 16.91 -11.01
CA ASP A 53 -10.74 18.02 -10.86
C ASP A 53 -12.15 17.73 -11.41
N ALA A 54 -12.35 16.60 -12.11
CA ALA A 54 -13.61 16.26 -12.76
C ALA A 54 -14.19 14.91 -12.29
N PRO A 55 -14.47 14.72 -10.98
CA PRO A 55 -15.07 13.48 -10.49
C PRO A 55 -16.51 13.33 -10.99
N PRO A 56 -16.92 12.11 -11.42
CA PRO A 56 -18.32 11.85 -11.72
C PRO A 56 -19.18 11.92 -10.45
N VAL A 57 -20.49 12.12 -10.61
CA VAL A 57 -21.45 12.13 -9.48
C VAL A 57 -21.37 10.85 -8.63
N SER A 58 -21.00 9.71 -9.25
CA SER A 58 -20.86 8.42 -8.60
C SER A 58 -19.52 8.20 -7.87
N ALA A 59 -18.58 9.16 -7.90
CA ALA A 59 -17.20 8.95 -7.45
C ALA A 59 -17.10 8.40 -6.01
N LEU A 60 -17.94 8.92 -5.10
CA LEU A 60 -18.00 8.45 -3.71
C LEU A 60 -18.34 6.96 -3.63
N ALA A 61 -19.42 6.53 -4.29
CA ALA A 61 -19.84 5.14 -4.28
C ALA A 61 -18.80 4.23 -4.94
N THR A 62 -18.14 4.72 -6.00
CA THR A 62 -17.07 3.98 -6.68
C THR A 62 -15.83 3.81 -5.79
N VAL A 63 -15.37 4.84 -5.08
CA VAL A 63 -14.23 4.74 -4.14
C VAL A 63 -14.57 3.77 -2.99
N GLN A 64 -15.78 3.83 -2.45
CA GLN A 64 -16.23 2.86 -1.43
C GLN A 64 -16.21 1.41 -1.97
N SER A 65 -16.54 1.22 -3.24
CA SER A 65 -16.48 -0.07 -3.91
C SER A 65 -15.04 -0.56 -4.10
N TYR A 66 -14.11 0.34 -4.46
CA TYR A 66 -12.68 0.04 -4.50
C TYR A 66 -12.16 -0.38 -3.13
N VAL A 67 -12.50 0.34 -2.06
CA VAL A 67 -12.14 -0.02 -0.68
C VAL A 67 -12.70 -1.40 -0.30
N SER A 68 -13.95 -1.70 -0.67
CA SER A 68 -14.57 -3.00 -0.43
C SER A 68 -13.82 -4.13 -1.14
N HIS A 69 -13.41 -3.92 -2.39
CA HIS A 69 -12.62 -4.86 -3.16
C HIS A 69 -11.24 -5.10 -2.52
N LEU A 70 -10.50 -4.01 -2.25
CA LEU A 70 -9.19 -4.06 -1.60
C LEU A 70 -9.25 -4.82 -0.28
N ARG A 71 -10.26 -4.57 0.54
CA ARG A 71 -10.50 -5.28 1.80
C ARG A 71 -10.68 -6.78 1.64
N ARG A 72 -11.29 -7.25 0.55
CA ARG A 72 -11.45 -8.69 0.29
C ARG A 72 -10.12 -9.30 -0.16
N ALA A 73 -9.36 -8.56 -0.98
CA ALA A 73 -8.08 -9.00 -1.50
C ALA A 73 -7.00 -9.11 -0.40
N ILE A 74 -6.88 -8.08 0.46
CA ILE A 74 -5.79 -8.00 1.45
C ILE A 74 -6.16 -8.59 2.83
N GLU A 75 -7.43 -8.95 3.04
CA GLU A 75 -7.90 -9.63 4.25
C GLU A 75 -8.80 -10.84 3.89
N PRO A 76 -8.30 -11.83 3.14
CA PRO A 76 -9.11 -12.92 2.60
C PRO A 76 -9.75 -13.80 3.68
N ASP A 77 -9.08 -13.97 4.82
CA ASP A 77 -9.56 -14.77 5.95
C ASP A 77 -10.52 -14.00 6.88
N ARG A 78 -10.86 -12.74 6.54
CA ARG A 78 -11.75 -11.94 7.37
C ARG A 78 -13.17 -12.52 7.31
N PRO A 79 -13.82 -12.82 8.46
CA PRO A 79 -15.22 -13.24 8.48
C PRO A 79 -16.12 -12.22 7.80
N ALA A 80 -17.23 -12.67 7.21
CA ALA A 80 -18.16 -11.80 6.46
C ALA A 80 -18.68 -10.58 7.27
N ARG A 81 -18.77 -10.71 8.61
CA ARG A 81 -19.16 -9.64 9.54
C ARG A 81 -18.00 -9.15 10.43
N GLY A 82 -16.77 -9.59 10.14
CA GLY A 82 -15.57 -9.18 10.86
C GLY A 82 -15.21 -7.73 10.55
N ARG A 83 -14.71 -7.01 11.56
CA ARG A 83 -14.19 -5.66 11.36
C ARG A 83 -12.88 -5.71 10.55
N PRO A 84 -12.68 -4.84 9.55
CA PRO A 84 -11.39 -4.73 8.87
C PRO A 84 -10.30 -4.32 9.87
N ARG A 85 -9.10 -4.90 9.73
CA ARG A 85 -7.93 -4.61 10.56
C ARG A 85 -6.82 -3.92 9.76
N VAL A 86 -6.68 -4.27 8.48
CA VAL A 86 -5.64 -3.70 7.61
C VAL A 86 -6.14 -2.40 6.97
N LEU A 87 -7.25 -2.44 6.21
CA LEU A 87 -7.85 -1.25 5.59
C LEU A 87 -9.06 -0.77 6.40
N VAL A 88 -8.82 0.07 7.39
CA VAL A 88 -9.83 0.50 8.37
C VAL A 88 -10.57 1.75 7.91
N GLY A 89 -11.86 1.82 8.24
CA GLY A 89 -12.64 3.06 8.10
C GLY A 89 -12.47 3.89 9.37
N ARG A 90 -12.10 5.16 9.23
CA ARG A 90 -11.96 6.14 10.32
C ARG A 90 -12.43 7.48 9.81
N PRO A 91 -13.50 8.10 10.36
CA PRO A 91 -13.96 9.40 9.89
C PRO A 91 -12.82 10.43 9.81
N PRO A 92 -12.71 11.21 8.71
CA PRO A 92 -13.63 11.31 7.57
C PRO A 92 -13.30 10.38 6.37
N GLY A 93 -12.51 9.32 6.55
CA GLY A 93 -12.15 8.41 5.46
C GLY A 93 -11.56 7.06 5.90
N TYR A 94 -10.35 6.76 5.43
CA TYR A 94 -9.74 5.44 5.55
C TYR A 94 -8.27 5.52 5.93
N ALA A 95 -7.76 4.45 6.56
CA ALA A 95 -6.34 4.29 6.83
C ALA A 95 -5.92 2.85 6.52
N LEU A 96 -4.69 2.68 6.03
CA LEU A 96 -4.06 1.37 5.87
C LEU A 96 -3.07 1.16 7.02
N VAL A 97 -3.38 0.24 7.92
CA VAL A 97 -2.57 -0.06 9.11
C VAL A 97 -1.71 -1.27 8.81
N THR A 98 -0.48 -1.03 8.36
CA THR A 98 0.50 -2.09 8.08
C THR A 98 1.93 -1.55 8.23
N ARG A 99 2.86 -2.43 8.59
CA ARG A 99 4.31 -2.18 8.52
C ARG A 99 4.99 -3.01 7.43
N GLU A 100 4.27 -3.95 6.83
CA GLU A 100 4.76 -4.89 5.82
C GLU A 100 4.86 -4.20 4.45
N VAL A 101 5.69 -3.16 4.36
CA VAL A 101 5.90 -2.36 3.15
C VAL A 101 7.38 -2.40 2.78
N ASP A 102 7.71 -2.71 1.53
CA ASP A 102 9.10 -2.81 1.06
C ASP A 102 9.92 -1.53 1.34
N ALA A 103 9.31 -0.34 1.22
CA ALA A 103 9.95 0.92 1.58
C ALA A 103 10.27 1.05 3.08
N VAL A 104 9.46 0.46 3.96
CA VAL A 104 9.74 0.41 5.41
C VAL A 104 10.92 -0.53 5.66
N ARG A 105 10.92 -1.71 5.04
CA ARG A 105 12.03 -2.67 5.12
C ARG A 105 13.33 -2.08 4.57
N PHE A 106 13.27 -1.38 3.44
CA PHE A 106 14.40 -0.66 2.86
C PHE A 106 15.01 0.32 3.87
N ALA A 107 14.19 1.18 4.47
CA ALA A 107 14.65 2.16 5.45
C ALA A 107 15.24 1.49 6.71
N GLU A 108 14.70 0.35 7.13
CA GLU A 108 15.24 -0.43 8.24
C GLU A 108 16.60 -1.07 7.91
N LEU A 109 16.76 -1.65 6.72
CA LEU A 109 18.03 -2.22 6.25
C LEU A 109 19.13 -1.15 6.17
N VAL A 110 18.83 -0.01 5.56
CA VAL A 110 19.78 1.11 5.44
C VAL A 110 20.19 1.64 6.81
N ARG A 111 19.23 1.88 7.72
CA ARG A 111 19.55 2.34 9.09
C ARG A 111 20.39 1.32 9.86
N ARG A 112 20.10 0.03 9.71
CA ARG A 112 20.86 -1.02 10.41
C ARG A 112 22.31 -1.08 9.91
N ALA A 113 22.53 -0.90 8.61
CA ALA A 113 23.86 -0.95 8.01
C ALA A 113 24.86 0.04 8.63
N GLU A 114 24.38 1.18 9.15
CA GLU A 114 25.21 2.18 9.85
C GLU A 114 25.89 1.62 11.12
N PHE A 115 25.36 0.55 11.70
CA PHE A 115 25.82 -0.04 12.96
C PHE A 115 26.46 -1.42 12.78
N LEU A 116 26.67 -1.86 11.54
CA LEU A 116 27.22 -3.18 11.21
C LEU A 116 28.70 -3.11 10.82
N SER A 117 29.39 -4.26 10.84
CA SER A 117 30.72 -4.35 10.22
C SER A 117 30.64 -4.09 8.71
N PRO A 118 31.73 -3.68 8.03
CA PRO A 118 31.67 -3.37 6.60
C PRO A 118 31.12 -4.50 5.72
N VAL A 119 31.41 -5.76 6.05
CA VAL A 119 30.92 -6.93 5.30
C VAL A 119 29.42 -7.14 5.49
N GLU A 120 28.94 -7.01 6.73
CA GLU A 120 27.51 -7.14 7.04
C GLU A 120 26.70 -5.95 6.50
N ALA A 121 27.27 -4.75 6.56
CA ALA A 121 26.67 -3.53 6.00
C ALA A 121 26.49 -3.65 4.48
N LEU A 122 27.50 -4.20 3.77
CA LEU A 122 27.39 -4.46 2.33
C LEU A 122 26.20 -5.37 2.01
N GLY A 123 26.08 -6.50 2.70
CA GLY A 123 24.96 -7.43 2.49
C GLY A 123 23.59 -6.79 2.78
N ALA A 124 23.48 -5.98 3.83
CA ALA A 124 22.25 -5.26 4.15
C ALA A 124 21.87 -4.22 3.08
N VAL A 125 22.86 -3.51 2.52
CA VAL A 125 22.66 -2.53 1.45
C VAL A 125 22.30 -3.23 0.13
N GLU A 126 22.95 -4.34 -0.21
CA GLU A 126 22.60 -5.15 -1.39
C GLU A 126 21.17 -5.67 -1.31
N GLU A 127 20.74 -6.18 -0.15
CA GLU A 127 19.36 -6.59 0.09
C GLU A 127 18.39 -5.42 -0.10
N ALA A 128 18.71 -4.25 0.46
CA ALA A 128 17.88 -3.06 0.34
C ALA A 128 17.73 -2.62 -1.12
N LEU A 129 18.83 -2.56 -1.87
CA LEU A 129 18.82 -2.22 -3.30
C LEU A 129 18.04 -3.24 -4.12
N GLY A 130 18.08 -4.53 -3.75
CA GLY A 130 17.30 -5.60 -4.38
C GLY A 130 15.78 -5.46 -4.25
N LEU A 131 15.27 -4.62 -3.33
CA LEU A 131 13.83 -4.34 -3.20
C LEU A 131 13.30 -3.45 -4.32
N TRP A 132 14.16 -2.73 -5.03
CA TRP A 132 13.75 -1.83 -6.12
C TRP A 132 13.40 -2.60 -7.39
N ARG A 133 12.19 -2.37 -7.89
CA ARG A 133 11.61 -2.97 -9.10
C ARG A 133 11.32 -1.95 -10.19
N GLY A 134 11.60 -0.65 -9.96
CA GLY A 134 11.41 0.43 -10.93
C GLY A 134 11.11 1.77 -10.27
N SER A 135 10.38 2.63 -11.00
CA SER A 135 9.93 3.91 -10.45
C SER A 135 8.98 3.68 -9.26
N PRO A 136 9.20 4.35 -8.11
CA PRO A 136 8.35 4.17 -6.93
C PRO A 136 6.92 4.57 -7.26
N TYR A 137 5.96 3.79 -6.75
CA TYR A 137 4.52 3.93 -7.03
C TYR A 137 4.16 3.95 -8.53
N GLY A 138 4.94 3.25 -9.37
CA GLY A 138 4.78 3.29 -10.82
C GLY A 138 3.36 2.99 -11.30
N GLY A 139 2.82 3.89 -12.13
CA GLY A 139 1.53 3.72 -12.83
C GLY A 139 0.29 4.11 -12.04
N VAL A 140 0.41 4.71 -10.84
CA VAL A 140 -0.74 5.03 -9.98
C VAL A 140 -0.65 6.37 -9.23
N LEU A 141 0.51 7.05 -9.26
CA LEU A 141 0.73 8.41 -8.77
C LEU A 141 1.64 9.15 -9.76
#